data_AF-A0A6M0BMZ0-F1
#
_entry.id   AF-A0A6M0BMZ0-F1
#
_cell.length_a   1.000
_cell.length_b   1.000
_cell.length_c   1.000
_cell.angle_alpha   90.00
_cell.angle_beta   90.00
_cell.angle_gamma   90.00
#
_symmetry.space_group_name_H-M   'P 1'
#
loop_
_entity.id
_entity.type
_entity.pdbx_description
1 polymer ?
#
loop_
_entity_poly.entity_id
_entity_poly.type
_entity_poly.pdbx_seq_one_letter_code
_entity_poly.pdbx_strand_id
1 'polypeptide(L)'
;REGAINAVVILTDSEDSDSKLRLEQLFQELEKSGFSSEKRIAFFTVGYGNEGDFNPKVLEQIAEFNWGYYRQGDPSTISQLMAALKLEF
;
A
#
# COMPACT_ATOMS: atom_id res chain seq x y z
N ARG A 1 -0.74 -21.73 -0.82
CA ARG A 1 -1.62 -22.40 -1.80
C ARG A 1 -1.08 -22.11 -3.19
N GLU A 2 -0.95 -23.10 -4.06
CA GLU A 2 -0.70 -22.81 -5.49
C GLU A 2 -1.86 -21.96 -6.04
N GLY A 3 -1.53 -20.90 -6.78
CA GLY A 3 -2.50 -19.96 -7.34
C GLY A 3 -3.04 -18.87 -6.41
N ALA A 4 -2.59 -18.79 -5.14
CA ALA A 4 -2.97 -17.69 -4.26
C ALA A 4 -2.18 -16.41 -4.59
N ILE A 5 -2.89 -15.28 -4.65
CA ILE A 5 -2.27 -13.96 -4.70
C ILE A 5 -1.95 -13.56 -3.26
N ASN A 6 -0.70 -13.16 -3.02
CA ASN A 6 -0.33 -12.52 -1.76
C ASN A 6 -0.48 -11.02 -1.93
N ALA A 7 -1.00 -10.35 -0.92
CA ALA A 7 -1.17 -8.90 -0.93
C ALA A 7 -0.77 -8.29 0.41
N VAL A 8 -0.26 -7.07 0.36
CA VAL A 8 -0.12 -6.18 1.51
C VAL A 8 -1.04 -5.00 1.29
N VAL A 9 -1.88 -4.72 2.29
CA VAL A 9 -2.72 -3.53 2.31
C VAL A 9 -2.11 -2.52 3.28
N ILE A 10 -1.87 -1.31 2.79
CA ILE A 10 -1.30 -0.19 3.53
C ILE A 10 -2.39 0.87 3.66
N LEU A 11 -2.69 1.25 4.89
CA LEU A 11 -3.67 2.28 5.22
C LEU A 11 -2.95 3.36 6.03
N THR A 12 -3.03 4.61 5.59
CA THR A 12 -2.49 5.74 6.35
C THR A 12 -3.44 6.91 6.31
N ASP A 13 -3.56 7.64 7.42
CA ASP A 13 -4.24 8.93 7.51
C ASP A 13 -3.28 10.11 7.55
N SER A 14 -1.96 9.87 7.67
CA SER A 14 -0.93 10.91 7.72
C SER A 14 0.31 10.60 6.88
N GLU A 15 1.15 11.62 6.69
CA GLU A 15 2.49 11.52 6.12
C GLU A 15 3.44 10.80 7.08
N ASP A 16 4.47 10.16 6.52
CA ASP A 16 5.55 9.55 7.29
C ASP A 16 6.62 10.59 7.62
N SER A 17 6.67 11.04 8.88
CA SER A 17 7.63 12.04 9.37
C SER A 17 8.83 11.45 10.11
N ASP A 18 8.75 10.19 10.53
CA ASP A 18 9.63 9.63 11.56
C ASP A 18 10.49 8.47 11.03
N SER A 19 10.16 7.92 9.86
CA SER A 19 10.97 6.88 9.25
C SER A 19 12.37 7.37 8.91
N LYS A 20 13.36 6.56 9.27
CA LYS A 20 14.76 6.77 8.89
C LYS A 20 15.07 6.26 7.49
N LEU A 21 14.15 5.49 6.91
CA LEU A 21 14.27 4.89 5.58
C LEU A 21 13.60 5.80 4.55
N ARG A 22 14.33 6.19 3.51
CA ARG A 22 13.74 6.93 2.38
C ARG A 22 13.01 5.99 1.42
N LEU A 23 12.10 6.54 0.62
CA LEU A 23 11.30 5.77 -0.33
C LEU A 23 12.16 4.94 -1.31
N GLU A 24 13.25 5.50 -1.81
CA GLU A 24 14.14 4.76 -2.74
C GLU A 24 14.86 3.61 -2.03
N GLN A 25 15.15 3.77 -0.73
CA GLN A 25 15.77 2.71 0.07
C GLN A 25 14.75 1.61 0.38
N LEU A 26 13.47 1.98 0.61
CA LEU A 26 12.39 1.01 0.72
C LEU A 26 12.30 0.14 -0.54
N PHE A 27 12.32 0.75 -1.73
CA PHE A 27 12.29 0.00 -2.98
C PHE A 27 13.49 -0.94 -3.12
N GLN A 28 14.70 -0.49 -2.79
CA GLN A 28 15.89 -1.35 -2.78
C GLN A 28 15.76 -2.54 -1.81
N GLU A 29 15.18 -2.34 -0.63
CA GLU A 29 14.94 -3.44 0.31
C GLU A 29 13.85 -4.40 -0.20
N LEU A 30 12.81 -3.89 -0.85
CA LEU A 30 11.78 -4.71 -1.48
C LEU A 30 12.35 -5.56 -2.63
N GLU A 31 13.26 -5.01 -3.44
CA GLU A 31 13.94 -5.76 -4.50
C GLU A 31 14.80 -6.90 -3.96
N LYS A 32 15.52 -6.67 -2.86
CA LYS A 32 16.36 -7.69 -2.19
C LYS A 32 15.54 -8.76 -1.48
N SER A 33 14.27 -8.49 -1.22
CA SER A 33 13.36 -9.38 -0.51
C SER A 33 12.58 -10.30 -1.45
N GLY A 34 11.77 -11.20 -0.89
CA GLY A 34 10.89 -12.06 -1.69
C GLY A 34 9.74 -11.34 -2.42
N PHE A 35 9.60 -10.02 -2.25
CA PHE A 35 8.52 -9.22 -2.82
C PHE A 35 8.70 -8.94 -4.32
N SER A 36 9.93 -9.04 -4.83
CA SER A 36 10.27 -8.98 -6.26
C SER A 36 10.29 -10.35 -6.95
N SER A 37 10.02 -11.44 -6.20
CA SER A 37 10.11 -12.81 -6.71
C SER A 37 8.95 -13.19 -7.63
N GLU A 38 9.05 -14.36 -8.27
CA GLU A 38 7.96 -14.94 -9.09
C GLU A 38 6.64 -15.09 -8.32
N LYS A 39 6.70 -15.19 -6.98
CA LYS A 39 5.54 -15.09 -6.10
C LYS A 39 5.24 -13.63 -5.83
N ARG A 40 4.69 -12.95 -6.84
CA ARG A 40 4.34 -11.52 -6.79
C ARG A 40 3.47 -11.22 -5.58
N ILE A 41 3.89 -10.24 -4.79
CA ILE A 41 3.10 -9.71 -3.67
C ILE A 41 2.57 -8.34 -4.09
N ALA A 42 1.25 -8.19 -4.14
CA ALA A 42 0.57 -6.97 -4.58
C ALA A 42 0.48 -5.93 -3.44
N PHE A 43 0.80 -4.66 -3.69
CA PHE A 43 0.66 -3.59 -2.68
C PHE A 43 -0.53 -2.69 -2.98
N PHE A 44 -1.52 -2.67 -2.09
CA PHE A 44 -2.67 -1.77 -2.19
C PHE A 44 -2.55 -0.69 -1.13
N THR A 45 -2.50 0.56 -1.55
CA THR A 45 -2.34 1.71 -0.64
C THR A 45 -3.63 2.51 -0.58
N VAL A 46 -4.03 2.93 0.63
CA VAL A 46 -5.19 3.80 0.81
C VAL A 46 -4.85 4.95 1.77
N GLY A 47 -5.05 6.17 1.30
CA GLY A 47 -4.91 7.39 2.08
C GLY A 47 -6.24 7.84 2.67
N TYR A 48 -6.30 8.03 3.99
CA TYR A 48 -7.51 8.25 4.79
C TYR A 48 -7.54 9.58 5.54
N GLY A 49 -6.66 10.51 5.20
CA GLY A 49 -6.65 11.89 5.71
C GLY A 49 -7.33 12.89 4.78
N ASN A 50 -7.33 14.15 5.18
CA ASN A 50 -7.66 15.27 4.32
C ASN A 50 -6.52 15.54 3.32
N GLU A 51 -6.78 16.41 2.34
CA GLU A 51 -5.75 16.88 1.42
C GLU A 51 -4.59 17.53 2.21
N GLY A 52 -3.38 17.03 2.00
CA GLY A 52 -2.17 17.51 2.68
C GLY A 52 -1.83 16.79 3.97
N ASP A 53 -2.72 15.95 4.52
CA ASP A 53 -2.40 15.14 5.70
C ASP A 53 -1.38 14.05 5.36
N PHE A 54 -1.38 13.57 4.12
CA PHE A 54 -0.44 12.58 3.57
C PHE A 54 -0.09 12.91 2.11
N ASN A 55 0.96 12.26 1.59
CA ASN A 55 1.40 12.43 0.21
C ASN A 55 0.83 11.31 -0.70
N PRO A 56 -0.20 11.59 -1.52
CA PRO A 56 -0.82 10.56 -2.36
C PRO A 56 0.15 10.01 -3.42
N LYS A 57 1.12 10.81 -3.88
CA LYS A 57 2.10 10.35 -4.87
C LYS A 57 3.02 9.28 -4.32
N VAL A 58 3.42 9.40 -3.05
CA VAL A 58 4.25 8.38 -2.39
C VAL A 58 3.47 7.07 -2.29
N LEU A 59 2.19 7.12 -1.92
CA LEU A 59 1.33 5.95 -1.84
C LEU A 59 1.10 5.29 -3.20
N GLU A 60 0.92 6.08 -4.26
CA GLU A 60 0.82 5.61 -5.64
C GLU A 60 2.11 4.90 -6.08
N GLN A 61 3.28 5.52 -5.86
CA GLN A 61 4.58 4.93 -6.19
C GLN A 61 4.81 3.59 -5.48
N ILE A 62 4.44 3.48 -4.20
CA ILE A 62 4.56 2.22 -3.43
C ILE A 62 3.67 1.13 -4.03
N ALA A 63 2.43 1.47 -4.39
CA ALA A 63 1.50 0.50 -4.96
C ALA A 63 1.94 0.03 -6.36
N GLU A 64 2.33 0.95 -7.23
CA GLU A 64 2.79 0.66 -8.59
C GLU A 64 4.06 -0.22 -8.58
N PHE A 65 4.99 0.07 -7.68
CA PHE A 65 6.24 -0.69 -7.54
C PHE A 65 5.98 -2.19 -7.31
N ASN A 66 4.87 -2.51 -6.62
CA ASN A 66 4.46 -3.88 -6.30
C ASN A 66 3.14 -4.26 -6.98
N TRP A 67 2.84 -3.75 -8.18
CA TRP A 67 1.72 -4.18 -9.03
C TRP A 67 0.31 -4.06 -8.44
N GLY A 68 0.11 -3.21 -7.43
CA GLY A 68 -1.21 -2.88 -6.94
C GLY A 68 -1.67 -1.50 -7.38
N TYR A 69 -2.57 -0.90 -6.60
CA TYR A 69 -3.13 0.41 -6.91
C TYR A 69 -3.31 1.24 -5.64
N TYR A 70 -3.27 2.56 -5.83
CA TYR A 70 -3.65 3.54 -4.82
C TYR A 70 -5.15 3.86 -4.90
N ARG A 71 -5.77 4.11 -3.74
CA ARG A 71 -7.09 4.76 -3.65
C ARG A 71 -7.07 5.87 -2.61
N GLN A 72 -7.76 6.96 -2.93
CA GLN A 72 -8.18 7.90 -1.90
C GLN A 72 -9.33 7.26 -1.11
N GLY A 73 -9.14 7.11 0.20
CA GLY A 73 -10.18 6.71 1.13
C GLY A 73 -11.02 7.91 1.57
N ASP A 74 -12.26 7.65 1.95
CA ASP A 74 -13.11 8.59 2.68
C ASP A 74 -13.15 8.15 4.16
N PRO A 75 -12.68 8.97 5.12
CA PRO A 75 -12.67 8.65 6.54
C PRO A 75 -14.02 8.13 7.06
N SER A 76 -15.14 8.61 6.51
CA SER A 76 -16.49 8.19 6.89
C SER A 76 -16.86 6.77 6.45
N THR A 77 -16.06 6.15 5.58
CA THR A 77 -16.34 4.85 4.95
C THR A 77 -15.26 3.79 5.21
N ILE A 78 -14.32 4.01 6.14
CA ILE A 78 -13.26 3.03 6.48
C ILE A 78 -13.82 1.62 6.78
N SER A 79 -14.93 1.52 7.50
CA SER A 79 -15.56 0.23 7.79
C SER A 79 -16.08 -0.48 6.54
N GLN A 80 -16.51 0.26 5.52
CA GLN A 80 -16.96 -0.28 4.25
C GLN A 80 -15.79 -0.77 3.41
N LEU A 81 -14.68 -0.01 3.36
CA LEU A 81 -13.45 -0.50 2.71
C LEU A 81 -12.97 -1.79 3.37
N MET A 82 -12.87 -1.82 4.70
CA MET A 82 -12.41 -3.00 5.42
C MET A 82 -13.35 -4.21 5.20
N ALA A 83 -14.64 -3.98 5.00
CA ALA A 83 -15.59 -5.03 4.63
C ALA A 83 -15.38 -5.50 3.17
N ALA A 84 -15.12 -4.58 2.24
CA ALA A 84 -14.85 -4.91 0.84
C ALA A 84 -13.54 -5.72 0.69
N LEU A 85 -12.47 -5.29 1.37
CA LEU A 85 -11.19 -6.00 1.36
C LEU A 85 -11.31 -7.43 1.91
N LYS A 86 -12.11 -7.65 2.95
CA LYS A 86 -12.39 -8.99 3.50
C LYS A 86 -13.17 -9.90 2.54
N LEU A 87 -13.88 -9.34 1.57
CA LEU A 87 -14.60 -10.11 0.56
C LEU A 87 -13.69 -10.44 -0.63
N GLU A 88 -12.72 -9.57 -0.92
CA GLU A 88 -11.83 -9.66 -2.08
C GLU A 88 -10.68 -10.66 -1.88
N PHE A 89 -10.33 -11.00 -0.63
CA PHE A 89 -9.24 -11.91 -0.24
C PHE A 89 -9.66 -12.96 0.80
#